data_AF-A0A5A9FGF9-F1
#
_entry.id   AF-A0A5A9FGF9-F1
#
_cell.length_a   1.000
_cell.length_b   1.000
_cell.length_c   1.000
_cell.angle_alpha   90.00
_cell.angle_beta   90.00
_cell.angle_gamma   90.00
#
_symmetry.space_group_name_H-M   'P 1'
#
loop_
_entity.id
_entity.type
_entity.pdbx_description
1 polymer ?
#
loop_
_entity_poly.entity_id
_entity_poly.type
_entity_poly.pdbx_seq_one_letter_code
_entity_poly.pdbx_strand_id
1 'polypeptide(L)'
;MSLPPGNRPPDANMLDDEAALCSIEILAEAVEMAFVPGILELRTLRDSLQDARRTRSAAAGQLAYSAFSRVDPEFRNRISHHALTLATLRRRNGGPMPVAAPAPDRSAGRGIDGPRRA
;
A
#
# COMPACT_ATOMS: atom_id res chain seq x y z
N MET A 1 27.20 35.59 -16.12
CA MET A 1 27.37 34.12 -16.12
C MET A 1 26.11 33.53 -15.51
N SER A 2 25.21 33.01 -16.35
CA SER A 2 23.93 32.42 -15.93
C SER A 2 24.13 30.96 -15.56
N LEU A 3 23.70 30.57 -14.36
CA LEU A 3 23.65 29.18 -13.91
C LEU A 3 22.45 28.45 -14.56
N PRO A 4 22.57 27.17 -14.93
CA PRO A 4 21.46 26.41 -15.51
C PRO A 4 20.44 25.99 -14.44
N PRO A 5 19.13 25.95 -14.75
CA PRO A 5 18.13 25.30 -13.90
C PRO A 5 18.16 23.79 -14.16
N GLY A 6 18.92 23.05 -13.35
CA GLY A 6 19.06 21.60 -13.49
C GLY A 6 18.90 20.89 -12.15
N ASN A 7 17.95 19.95 -12.12
CA ASN A 7 17.63 18.98 -11.06
C ASN A 7 16.55 19.41 -10.05
N ARG A 8 15.29 19.42 -10.50
CA ARG A 8 14.22 18.88 -9.64
C ARG A 8 14.42 17.37 -9.55
N PRO A 9 14.46 16.78 -8.34
CA PRO A 9 14.43 15.32 -8.21
C PRO A 9 13.13 14.77 -8.80
N PRO A 10 13.15 13.59 -9.45
CA PRO A 10 11.95 12.97 -9.98
C PRO A 10 11.00 12.59 -8.84
N ASP A 11 9.72 12.77 -9.14
CA ASP A 11 8.54 12.70 -8.29
C ASP A 11 8.42 11.37 -7.50
N ALA A 12 9.07 11.29 -6.34
CA ALA A 12 8.82 10.21 -5.37
C ALA A 12 7.34 10.13 -4.93
N ASN A 13 6.58 11.21 -5.14
CA ASN A 13 5.16 11.31 -4.81
C ASN A 13 4.25 10.61 -5.84
N MET A 14 4.63 10.52 -7.13
CA MET A 14 3.73 10.01 -8.18
C MET A 14 3.58 8.47 -8.15
N LEU A 15 4.63 7.74 -7.78
CA LEU A 15 4.55 6.28 -7.60
C LEU A 15 3.74 5.94 -6.34
N ASP A 16 3.86 6.78 -5.31
CA ASP A 16 3.01 6.69 -4.12
C ASP A 16 1.56 7.02 -4.45
N ASP A 17 1.27 7.96 -5.35
CA ASP A 17 -0.12 8.29 -5.73
C ASP A 17 -0.82 7.09 -6.39
N GLU A 18 -0.21 6.42 -7.37
CA GLU A 18 -0.82 5.25 -8.02
C GLU A 18 -0.93 4.04 -7.07
N ALA A 19 0.11 3.77 -6.27
CA ALA A 19 0.08 2.69 -5.29
C ALA A 19 -0.94 2.97 -4.16
N ALA A 20 -1.05 4.21 -3.71
CA ALA A 20 -2.03 4.66 -2.73
C ALA A 20 -3.45 4.58 -3.31
N LEU A 21 -3.66 4.99 -4.56
CA LEU A 21 -4.95 4.87 -5.23
C LEU A 21 -5.37 3.40 -5.35
N CYS A 22 -4.46 2.51 -5.77
CA CYS A 22 -4.73 1.06 -5.79
C CYS A 22 -5.08 0.52 -4.39
N SER A 23 -4.38 0.98 -3.36
CA SER A 23 -4.65 0.60 -1.97
C SER A 23 -6.02 1.10 -1.49
N ILE A 24 -6.40 2.34 -1.84
CA ILE A 24 -7.72 2.92 -1.53
C ILE A 24 -8.82 2.14 -2.25
N GLU A 25 -8.61 1.74 -3.50
CA GLU A 25 -9.58 0.91 -4.23
C GLU A 25 -9.80 -0.45 -3.59
N ILE A 26 -8.71 -1.13 -3.23
CA ILE A 26 -8.76 -2.42 -2.54
C ILE A 26 -9.48 -2.28 -1.19
N LEU A 27 -9.18 -1.22 -0.43
CA LEU A 27 -9.83 -0.95 0.84
C LEU A 27 -11.32 -0.63 0.68
N ALA A 28 -11.69 0.17 -0.32
CA ALA A 28 -13.09 0.47 -0.59
C ALA A 28 -13.88 -0.81 -0.89
N GLU A 29 -13.34 -1.68 -1.74
CA GLU A 29 -13.97 -2.96 -2.09
C GLU A 29 -14.05 -3.90 -0.88
N ALA A 30 -13.00 -3.95 -0.04
CA ALA A 30 -13.01 -4.71 1.20
C ALA A 30 -14.06 -4.23 2.20
N VAL A 31 -14.27 -2.92 2.31
CA VAL A 31 -15.30 -2.32 3.17
C VAL A 31 -16.70 -2.69 2.69
N GLU A 32 -16.97 -2.67 1.38
CA GLU A 32 -18.28 -3.09 0.85
C GLU A 32 -18.59 -4.55 1.19
N MET A 33 -17.60 -5.45 1.13
CA MET A 33 -17.79 -6.87 1.50
C MET A 33 -18.03 -7.08 3.00
N ALA A 34 -17.45 -6.22 3.85
CA ALA A 34 -17.62 -6.27 5.30
C ALA A 34 -18.77 -5.38 5.81
N PHE A 35 -19.47 -4.67 4.92
CA PHE A 35 -20.43 -3.64 5.29
C PHE A 35 -21.64 -4.23 6.01
N VAL A 36 -21.99 -3.62 7.15
CA VAL A 36 -23.20 -3.95 7.91
C VAL A 36 -24.10 -2.71 7.95
N PRO A 37 -25.32 -2.78 7.39
CA PRO A 37 -26.28 -1.69 7.48
C PRO A 37 -26.57 -1.31 8.94
N GLY A 38 -26.60 -0.01 9.23
CA GLY A 38 -26.90 0.52 10.56
C GLY A 38 -25.68 0.91 11.40
N ILE A 39 -24.47 0.55 10.97
CA ILE A 39 -23.23 0.97 11.65
C ILE A 39 -22.72 2.27 11.04
N LEU A 40 -22.74 3.34 11.83
CA LEU A 40 -22.41 4.69 11.36
C LEU A 40 -20.94 4.80 10.95
N GLU A 41 -20.04 4.20 11.73
CA GLU A 41 -18.60 4.23 11.50
C GLU A 41 -18.23 3.56 10.17
N LEU A 42 -18.90 2.45 9.82
CA LEU A 42 -18.72 1.77 8.53
C LEU A 42 -19.26 2.61 7.38
N ARG A 43 -20.40 3.30 7.58
CA ARG A 43 -20.93 4.24 6.59
C ARG A 43 -19.96 5.40 6.36
N THR A 44 -19.46 6.01 7.43
CA THR A 44 -18.49 7.12 7.34
C THR A 44 -17.18 6.67 6.68
N LEU A 45 -16.68 5.48 7.01
CA LEU A 45 -15.50 4.91 6.34
C LEU A 45 -15.75 4.70 4.85
N ARG A 46 -16.88 4.11 4.48
CA ARG A 46 -17.24 3.90 3.08
C ARG A 46 -17.32 5.22 2.31
N ASP A 47 -18.04 6.19 2.85
CA ASP A 47 -18.26 7.48 2.19
C ASP A 47 -16.92 8.25 2.04
N SER A 48 -16.05 8.21 3.06
CA SER A 48 -14.70 8.82 2.97
C SER A 48 -13.77 8.11 1.99
N LEU A 49 -13.81 6.77 1.89
CA LEU A 49 -13.06 6.02 0.88
C LEU A 49 -13.57 6.33 -0.54
N GLN A 50 -14.89 6.45 -0.72
CA GLN A 50 -15.45 6.85 -2.02
C GLN A 50 -15.02 8.26 -2.42
N ASP A 51 -14.99 9.20 -1.46
CA ASP A 51 -14.52 10.56 -1.70
C ASP A 51 -13.02 10.59 -2.06
N ALA A 52 -12.19 9.82 -1.34
CA ALA A 52 -10.76 9.68 -1.65
C ALA A 52 -10.52 9.12 -3.06
N ARG A 53 -11.33 8.15 -3.51
CA ARG A 53 -11.25 7.63 -4.89
C ARG A 53 -11.64 8.66 -5.95
N ARG A 54 -12.66 9.47 -5.68
CA ARG A 54 -13.17 10.48 -6.63
C ARG A 54 -12.22 11.66 -6.77
N THR A 55 -11.72 12.15 -5.65
CA THR A 55 -10.90 13.37 -5.60
C THR A 55 -9.43 13.09 -5.84
N ARG A 56 -8.97 11.85 -5.61
CA ARG A 56 -7.55 11.46 -5.66
C ARG A 56 -6.66 12.37 -4.79
N SER A 57 -7.21 12.86 -3.69
CA SER A 57 -6.53 13.80 -2.79
C SER A 57 -5.90 13.09 -1.61
N ALA A 58 -4.64 13.41 -1.31
CA ALA A 58 -3.94 12.92 -0.13
C ALA A 58 -4.69 13.30 1.18
N ALA A 59 -5.31 14.48 1.23
CA ALA A 59 -6.11 14.91 2.37
C ALA A 59 -7.35 14.02 2.57
N ALA A 60 -8.01 13.64 1.47
CA ALA A 60 -9.14 12.71 1.52
C ALA A 60 -8.70 11.30 1.97
N GLY A 61 -7.50 10.86 1.57
CA GLY A 61 -6.87 9.64 2.07
C GLY A 61 -6.64 9.67 3.60
N GLN A 62 -6.14 10.79 4.14
CA GLN A 62 -5.95 10.96 5.59
C GLN A 62 -7.28 10.95 6.36
N LEU A 63 -8.34 11.53 5.77
CA LEU A 63 -9.68 11.47 6.34
C LEU A 63 -10.22 10.02 6.36
N ALA A 64 -10.03 9.27 5.29
CA ALA A 64 -10.40 7.86 5.23
C ALA A 64 -9.63 7.02 6.26
N TYR A 65 -8.34 7.26 6.44
CA TYR A 65 -7.54 6.62 7.49
C TYR A 65 -8.07 6.96 8.90
N SER A 66 -8.38 8.23 9.14
CA SER A 66 -8.95 8.69 10.40
C SER A 66 -10.31 8.01 10.68
N ALA A 67 -11.16 7.87 9.66
CA ALA A 67 -12.42 7.14 9.77
C ALA A 67 -12.18 5.64 10.07
N PHE A 68 -11.23 5.01 9.39
CA PHE A 68 -10.87 3.60 9.61
C PHE A 68 -10.40 3.36 11.06
N SER A 69 -9.62 4.29 11.62
CA SER A 69 -9.08 4.16 12.98
C SER A 69 -10.17 4.09 14.07
N ARG A 70 -11.36 4.64 13.78
CA ARG A 70 -12.53 4.69 14.68
C ARG A 70 -13.46 3.49 14.55
N VAL A 71 -13.30 2.68 13.50
CA VAL A 71 -14.08 1.47 13.32
C VAL A 71 -13.72 0.44 14.40
N ASP A 72 -14.73 -0.31 14.85
CA ASP A 72 -14.54 -1.38 15.83
C ASP A 72 -13.43 -2.37 15.41
N PRO A 73 -12.58 -2.85 16.34
CA PRO A 73 -11.52 -3.82 16.05
C PRO A 73 -11.97 -5.05 15.25
N GLU A 74 -13.16 -5.60 15.51
CA GLU A 74 -13.65 -6.79 14.83
C GLU A 74 -13.89 -6.51 13.33
N PHE A 75 -14.57 -5.40 13.02
CA PHE A 75 -14.78 -5.00 11.63
C PHE A 75 -13.47 -4.64 10.94
N ARG A 76 -12.53 -3.97 11.62
CA ARG A 76 -11.20 -3.70 11.06
C ARG A 76 -10.47 -4.98 10.67
N ASN A 77 -10.48 -6.00 11.53
CA ASN A 77 -9.86 -7.29 11.22
C ASN A 77 -10.49 -7.95 9.98
N ARG A 78 -11.82 -7.92 9.86
CA ARG A 78 -12.53 -8.43 8.67
C ARG A 78 -12.18 -7.64 7.41
N ILE A 79 -12.21 -6.31 7.48
CA ILE A 79 -11.84 -5.42 6.36
C ILE A 79 -10.39 -5.69 5.93
N SER A 80 -9.46 -5.78 6.87
CA SER A 80 -8.04 -6.08 6.58
C SER A 80 -7.87 -7.44 5.93
N HIS A 81 -8.59 -8.46 6.42
CA HIS A 81 -8.56 -9.81 5.83
C HIS A 81 -9.05 -9.80 4.37
N HIS A 82 -10.17 -9.13 4.11
CA HIS A 82 -10.69 -8.95 2.76
C HIS A 82 -9.74 -8.17 1.85
N ALA A 83 -9.17 -7.06 2.34
CA ALA A 83 -8.22 -6.24 1.59
C ALA A 83 -6.96 -7.03 1.21
N LEU A 84 -6.39 -7.80 2.13
CA LEU A 84 -5.22 -8.67 1.87
C LEU A 84 -5.55 -9.77 0.84
N THR A 85 -6.74 -10.34 0.92
CA THR A 85 -7.21 -11.35 -0.04
C THR A 85 -7.33 -10.75 -1.44
N LEU A 86 -7.95 -9.58 -1.56
CA LEU A 86 -8.07 -8.84 -2.83
C LEU A 86 -6.71 -8.43 -3.39
N ALA A 87 -5.82 -7.88 -2.56
CA ALA A 87 -4.47 -7.51 -2.98
C ALA A 87 -3.68 -8.71 -3.51
N THR A 88 -3.81 -9.86 -2.84
CA THR A 88 -3.18 -11.13 -3.26
C THR A 88 -3.76 -11.61 -4.60
N LEU A 89 -5.07 -11.52 -4.77
CA LEU A 89 -5.74 -11.88 -6.03
C LEU A 89 -5.31 -10.98 -7.19
N ARG A 90 -5.28 -9.65 -6.97
CA ARG A 90 -4.82 -8.67 -7.96
C ARG A 90 -3.35 -8.90 -8.34
N ARG A 91 -2.47 -9.20 -7.38
CA ARG A 91 -1.07 -9.56 -7.65
C ARG A 91 -0.95 -10.82 -8.51
N ARG A 92 -1.78 -11.83 -8.28
CA ARG A 92 -1.77 -13.08 -9.06
C ARG A 92 -2.28 -12.86 -10.48
N ASN A 93 -3.29 -12.01 -10.66
CA ASN A 93 -3.93 -11.76 -11.95
C ASN A 93 -3.20 -10.70 -12.80
N GLY A 94 -2.51 -9.75 -12.19
CA GLY A 94 -1.79 -8.67 -12.87
C GLY A 94 -0.38 -9.02 -13.35
N GLY A 95 0.09 -10.25 -13.10
CA GLY A 95 1.48 -10.64 -13.33
C GLY A 95 2.45 -9.95 -12.34
N PRO A 96 3.69 -10.45 -12.19
CA PRO A 96 4.65 -9.87 -11.27
C PRO A 96 5.07 -8.48 -11.77
N MET A 97 4.50 -7.43 -11.19
CA MET A 97 5.20 -6.14 -11.13
C MET A 97 6.51 -6.38 -10.37
N PRO A 98 7.67 -5.95 -10.90
CA PRO A 98 8.94 -6.11 -10.20
C PRO A 98 8.94 -5.15 -9.01
N VAL A 99 8.43 -5.60 -7.87
CA VAL A 99 9.01 -5.18 -6.60
C VAL A 99 10.46 -5.60 -6.70
N ALA A 100 11.35 -4.62 -6.80
CA ALA A 100 12.78 -4.81 -6.64
C ALA A 100 12.97 -5.73 -5.43
N ALA A 101 13.42 -6.95 -5.70
CA ALA A 101 13.66 -7.93 -4.66
C ALA A 101 14.61 -7.28 -3.63
N PRO A 102 14.37 -7.45 -2.32
CA PRO A 102 15.39 -7.09 -1.35
C PRO A 102 16.64 -7.89 -1.72
N ALA A 103 17.73 -7.18 -2.02
CA ALA A 103 19.02 -7.79 -2.30
C ALA A 103 19.32 -8.81 -1.18
N PRO A 104 19.68 -10.06 -1.50
CA PRO A 104 20.13 -10.97 -0.47
C PRO A 104 21.44 -10.41 0.09
N ASP A 105 21.35 -9.77 1.25
CA ASP A 105 22.47 -9.61 2.16
C ASP A 105 22.89 -11.02 2.60
N ARG A 106 23.79 -11.63 1.82
CA ARG A 106 24.60 -12.75 2.27
C ARG A 106 25.99 -12.20 2.55
N SER A 107 26.08 -11.57 3.72
CA SER A 107 27.18 -11.73 4.68
C SER A 107 28.48 -12.22 4.07
N ALA A 108 29.35 -11.26 3.79
CA ALA A 108 30.78 -11.49 3.81
C ALA A 108 31.19 -12.11 5.17
N GLY A 109 32.05 -13.12 5.12
CA GLY A 109 32.84 -13.52 6.28
C GLY A 109 32.62 -14.94 6.78
N ARG A 110 33.25 -15.92 6.10
CA ARG A 110 33.84 -17.05 6.83
C ARG A 110 35.09 -17.53 6.11
N GLY A 111 36.21 -16.89 6.44
CA GLY A 111 37.52 -17.47 6.22
C GLY A 111 37.69 -18.71 7.09
N ILE A 112 38.33 -19.74 6.51
CA ILE A 112 39.32 -20.66 7.09
C ILE A 112 39.74 -21.58 5.93
N ASP A 113 40.88 -21.35 5.28
CA ASP A 113 42.23 -21.85 5.63
C ASP A 113 42.46 -23.35 5.30
N GLY A 114 43.06 -23.59 4.12
CA GLY A 114 43.97 -24.68 3.71
C GLY A 114 43.61 -26.18 3.87
N PRO A 115 44.43 -27.13 3.34
CA PRO A 115 45.56 -26.98 2.40
C PRO A 115 45.42 -27.80 1.09
N ARG A 116 46.13 -27.32 0.05
CA ARG A 116 46.50 -28.08 -1.16
C ARG A 116 47.62 -29.07 -0.85
N ARG A 117 47.58 -30.26 -1.47
CA ARG A 117 48.67 -31.04 -2.13
C ARG A 117 48.22 -32.50 -2.20
N ALA A 118 48.57 -33.32 -3.19
CA ALA A 118 49.17 -33.14 -4.51
C ALA A 118 48.79 -34.40 -5.30
#